data_AF-A0A8H7UAX1-F1
#
_entry.id   AF-A0A8H7UAX1-F1
#
_cell.length_a   1.000
_cell.length_b   1.000
_cell.length_c   1.000
_cell.angle_alpha   90.00
_cell.angle_beta   90.00
_cell.angle_gamma   90.00
#
_symmetry.space_group_name_H-M   'P 1'
#
loop_
_entity.id
_entity.type
_entity.pdbx_description
1 polymer ?
#
loop_
_entity_poly.entity_id
_entity_poly.type
_entity_poly.pdbx_seq_one_letter_code
_entity_poly.pdbx_strand_id
1 'polypeptide(L)'
;MSTFPQSYFYIKSRQSGFVLDVFDGGMTNDTHIIVYPQKYNDAANQLWSCEDGFLINKKSGLVLDIRGGDLVPNKPIIQYARKMTLAHNQRWGYHDGYIHVLADPRLVLDIRGGESKEGAPVILYERKHQQNSNQQWTLEPYGNSGHGQQHPVQPNFYSQQQGVGGYGRPDNEHQGYQVPRPENLCDAHREVYKEKKQAHLSHELIAGAAAFEAVRAYARRQQDEGQPIAHPFAKEAIAAIASAEVVKLMEEHNWGGDKEQTKRAAEQAAQNYYSREYESY
;
A
#
# COMPACT_ATOMS: atom_id res chain seq x y z
N MET A 1 18.72 19.70 -5.70
CA MET A 1 17.83 19.39 -4.57
C MET A 1 17.40 17.95 -4.69
N SER A 2 17.65 17.11 -3.68
CA SER A 2 17.17 15.72 -3.70
C SER A 2 15.71 15.69 -3.25
N THR A 3 14.80 15.39 -4.16
CA THR A 3 13.36 15.24 -3.87
C THR A 3 12.99 13.76 -3.83
N PHE A 4 11.81 13.42 -3.31
CA PHE A 4 11.30 12.05 -3.43
C PHE A 4 11.09 11.67 -4.92
N PRO A 5 11.36 10.41 -5.31
CA PRO A 5 11.04 9.91 -6.65
C PRO A 5 9.54 9.96 -6.95
N GLN A 6 9.19 10.08 -8.23
CA GLN A 6 7.80 10.03 -8.71
C GLN A 6 7.24 8.60 -8.76
N SER A 7 8.11 7.60 -8.99
CA SER A 7 7.74 6.18 -8.98
C SER A 7 7.70 5.64 -7.54
N TYR A 8 7.30 4.38 -7.37
CA TYR A 8 7.60 3.67 -6.13
C TYR A 8 9.11 3.61 -5.90
N PHE A 9 9.52 3.55 -4.63
CA PHE A 9 10.92 3.45 -4.23
C PHE A 9 11.08 2.70 -2.90
N TYR A 10 12.27 2.16 -2.68
CA TYR A 10 12.73 1.74 -1.36
C TYR A 10 13.35 2.92 -0.61
N ILE A 11 13.17 2.96 0.70
CA ILE A 11 13.87 3.88 1.60
C ILE A 11 14.96 3.08 2.30
N LYS A 12 16.18 3.12 1.78
CA LYS A 12 17.30 2.26 2.20
C LYS A 12 18.19 2.96 3.22
N SER A 13 18.40 2.34 4.37
CA SER A 13 19.35 2.77 5.40
C SER A 13 20.77 2.75 4.84
N ARG A 14 21.49 3.88 4.95
CA ARG A 14 22.92 3.93 4.62
C ARG A 14 23.80 3.20 5.63
N GLN A 15 23.27 2.86 6.80
CA GLN A 15 24.01 2.14 7.84
C GLN A 15 24.06 0.64 7.59
N SER A 16 22.92 0.01 7.29
CA SER A 16 22.81 -1.46 7.18
C SER A 16 22.46 -1.95 5.77
N GLY A 17 21.99 -1.07 4.88
CA GLY A 17 21.43 -1.47 3.59
C GLY A 17 20.00 -2.05 3.68
N PHE A 18 19.43 -2.18 4.87
CA PHE A 18 18.03 -2.55 5.08
C PHE A 18 17.09 -1.43 4.66
N VAL A 19 15.84 -1.78 4.36
CA VAL A 19 14.83 -0.84 3.88
C VAL A 19 13.74 -0.62 4.91
N LEU A 20 13.11 0.54 4.84
CA LEU A 20 11.92 0.88 5.63
C LEU A 20 10.78 -0.09 5.28
N ASP A 21 10.27 -0.78 6.29
CA ASP A 21 9.33 -1.91 6.16
C ASP A 21 8.18 -1.73 7.16
N VAL A 22 6.95 -1.95 6.68
CA VAL A 22 5.76 -2.07 7.54
C VAL A 22 5.78 -3.45 8.17
N PHE A 23 5.91 -3.51 9.50
CA PHE A 23 6.06 -4.74 10.26
C PHE A 23 4.99 -5.78 9.88
N ASP A 24 5.46 -6.98 9.53
CA ASP A 24 4.65 -8.13 9.08
C ASP A 24 3.73 -7.84 7.88
N GLY A 25 4.00 -6.75 7.15
CA GLY A 25 3.14 -6.27 6.08
C GLY A 25 1.73 -5.89 6.53
N GLY A 26 1.55 -5.51 7.80
CA GLY A 26 0.25 -5.14 8.35
C GLY A 26 -0.45 -4.05 7.53
N MET A 27 -1.78 -4.13 7.46
CA MET A 27 -2.61 -3.18 6.70
C MET A 27 -3.47 -2.27 7.57
N THR A 28 -3.21 -2.27 8.86
CA THR A 28 -3.99 -1.57 9.88
C THR A 28 -3.29 -0.32 10.36
N ASN A 29 -4.03 0.57 11.03
CA ASN A 29 -3.45 1.72 11.70
C ASN A 29 -2.50 1.26 12.81
N ASP A 30 -1.55 2.11 13.21
CA ASP A 30 -0.66 1.86 14.34
C ASP A 30 0.31 0.67 14.15
N THR A 31 0.35 0.06 12.96
CA THR A 31 1.41 -0.90 12.61
C THR A 31 2.75 -0.19 12.59
N HIS A 32 3.72 -0.75 13.30
CA HIS A 32 5.06 -0.18 13.44
C HIS A 32 5.86 -0.21 12.14
N ILE A 33 6.72 0.79 11.99
CA ILE A 33 7.71 0.85 10.93
C ILE A 33 9.06 0.41 11.48
N ILE A 34 9.69 -0.51 10.78
CA ILE A 34 10.98 -1.10 11.10
C ILE A 34 11.94 -0.98 9.91
N VAL A 35 13.18 -1.40 10.11
CA VAL A 35 14.08 -1.74 9.00
C VAL A 35 14.19 -3.25 8.82
N TYR A 36 14.17 -3.71 7.57
CA TYR A 36 14.22 -5.14 7.24
C TYR A 36 15.06 -5.38 5.96
N PRO A 37 15.65 -6.58 5.76
CA PRO A 37 16.27 -6.93 4.48
C PRO A 37 15.37 -6.63 3.28
N GLN A 38 15.95 -6.05 2.22
CA GLN A 38 15.23 -5.70 1.01
C GLN A 38 14.72 -6.96 0.30
N LYS A 39 13.40 -7.01 0.11
CA LYS A 39 12.69 -8.01 -0.67
C LYS A 39 12.57 -7.54 -2.12
N TYR A 40 12.61 -8.49 -3.06
CA TYR A 40 12.35 -8.23 -4.48
C TYR A 40 11.04 -8.87 -4.97
N ASN A 41 10.59 -9.91 -4.25
CA ASN A 41 9.29 -10.56 -4.43
C ASN A 41 8.42 -10.22 -3.21
N ASP A 42 7.13 -10.02 -3.42
CA ASP A 42 6.19 -9.61 -2.35
C ASP A 42 6.72 -8.43 -1.50
N ALA A 43 7.31 -7.45 -2.18
CA ALA A 43 7.98 -6.31 -1.57
C ALA A 43 7.01 -5.14 -1.28
N ALA A 44 5.71 -5.31 -1.47
CA ALA A 44 4.74 -4.21 -1.39
C ALA A 44 4.76 -3.48 -0.03
N ASN A 45 5.05 -4.17 1.06
CA ASN A 45 5.17 -3.58 2.40
C ASN A 45 6.47 -2.76 2.60
N GLN A 46 7.43 -2.84 1.68
CA GLN A 46 8.70 -2.10 1.67
C GLN A 46 8.75 -0.99 0.62
N LEU A 47 7.70 -0.88 -0.21
CA LEU A 47 7.63 0.08 -1.29
C LEU A 47 6.81 1.30 -0.87
N TRP A 48 7.38 2.47 -1.14
CA TRP A 48 6.82 3.76 -0.76
C TRP A 48 6.64 4.63 -2.01
N SER A 49 5.61 5.48 -1.98
CA SER A 49 5.44 6.60 -2.91
C SER A 49 5.29 7.88 -2.10
N CYS A 50 5.50 9.04 -2.72
CA CYS A 50 5.33 10.33 -2.03
C CYS A 50 4.35 11.22 -2.80
N GLU A 51 3.36 11.75 -2.11
CA GLU A 51 2.40 12.72 -2.65
C GLU A 51 2.22 13.85 -1.64
N ASP A 52 2.52 15.09 -2.02
CA ASP A 52 2.37 16.27 -1.16
C ASP A 52 2.99 16.12 0.25
N GLY A 53 4.12 15.42 0.33
CA GLY A 53 4.83 15.11 1.57
C GLY A 53 4.26 13.94 2.37
N PHE A 54 3.23 13.25 1.88
CA PHE A 54 2.77 11.99 2.46
C PHE A 54 3.55 10.83 1.84
N LEU A 55 4.30 10.11 2.67
CA LEU A 55 4.90 8.84 2.29
C LEU A 55 3.86 7.74 2.43
N ILE A 56 3.43 7.15 1.32
CA ILE A 56 2.35 6.17 1.23
C ILE A 56 2.93 4.79 0.97
N ASN A 57 2.59 3.82 1.82
CA ASN A 57 2.99 2.42 1.63
C ASN A 57 2.16 1.77 0.51
N LYS A 58 2.81 1.02 -0.39
CA LYS A 58 2.14 0.36 -1.53
C LYS A 58 1.18 -0.74 -1.11
N LYS A 59 1.44 -1.46 0.00
CA LYS A 59 0.61 -2.58 0.44
C LYS A 59 -0.68 -2.11 1.11
N SER A 60 -0.56 -1.20 2.08
CA SER A 60 -1.69 -0.78 2.91
C SER A 60 -2.42 0.47 2.37
N GLY A 61 -1.76 1.28 1.54
CA GLY A 61 -2.25 2.61 1.16
C GLY A 61 -2.28 3.62 2.32
N LEU A 62 -1.78 3.23 3.50
CA LEU A 62 -1.63 4.09 4.67
C LEU A 62 -0.35 4.94 4.57
N VAL A 63 -0.28 6.00 5.38
CA VAL A 63 0.83 6.96 5.33
C VAL A 63 1.75 6.83 6.54
N LEU A 64 3.02 7.16 6.35
CA LEU A 64 4.00 7.27 7.41
C LEU A 64 3.59 8.35 8.42
N ASP A 65 3.48 7.97 9.70
CA ASP A 65 2.89 8.80 10.75
C ASP A 65 3.74 8.73 12.03
N ILE A 66 3.88 9.87 12.69
CA ILE A 66 4.43 9.96 14.06
C ILE A 66 3.31 9.69 15.05
N ARG A 67 3.41 8.55 15.76
CA ARG A 67 2.38 8.06 16.67
C ARG A 67 1.97 9.11 17.71
N GLY A 68 0.66 9.34 17.83
CA GLY A 68 0.09 10.31 18.79
C GLY A 68 0.16 11.78 18.33
N GLY A 69 0.91 12.11 17.28
CA GLY A 69 0.91 13.42 16.65
C GLY A 69 1.87 14.46 17.21
N ASP A 70 2.41 14.26 18.42
CA ASP A 70 3.39 15.18 19.01
C ASP A 70 4.72 15.13 18.26
N LEU A 71 5.23 16.29 17.87
CA LEU A 71 6.53 16.43 17.22
C LEU A 71 7.64 16.54 18.29
N VAL A 72 7.88 15.42 18.99
CA VAL A 72 8.94 15.31 19.99
C VAL A 72 9.82 14.08 19.73
N PRO A 73 11.09 14.07 20.13
CA PRO A 73 11.96 12.92 19.93
C PRO A 73 11.46 11.63 20.62
N ASN A 74 11.96 10.49 20.18
CA ASN A 74 11.65 9.13 20.65
C ASN A 74 10.23 8.64 20.37
N LYS A 75 9.45 9.37 19.58
CA LYS A 75 8.10 8.93 19.19
C LYS A 75 8.20 7.79 18.17
N PRO A 76 7.43 6.69 18.33
CA PRO A 76 7.39 5.62 17.34
C PRO A 76 6.91 6.13 15.98
N ILE A 77 7.51 5.60 14.91
CA ILE A 77 6.99 5.76 13.56
C ILE A 77 6.10 4.55 13.25
N ILE A 78 4.91 4.84 12.75
CA ILE A 78 3.86 3.89 12.42
C ILE A 78 3.33 4.21 11.01
N GLN A 79 2.43 3.37 10.51
CA GLN A 79 1.51 3.79 9.46
C GLN A 79 0.15 4.18 10.05
N TYR A 80 -0.54 5.12 9.41
CA TYR A 80 -1.87 5.53 9.81
C TYR A 80 -2.69 6.03 8.61
N ALA A 81 -4.01 6.09 8.75
CA ALA A 81 -4.89 6.70 7.78
C ALA A 81 -4.49 8.17 7.51
N ARG A 82 -4.50 8.57 6.23
CA ARG A 82 -4.16 9.93 5.80
C ARG A 82 -5.13 10.93 6.44
N LYS A 83 -4.58 11.89 7.19
CA LYS A 83 -5.34 13.01 7.77
C LYS A 83 -5.63 14.06 6.70
N MET A 84 -6.89 14.52 6.65
CA MET A 84 -7.32 15.57 5.72
C MET A 84 -6.90 16.96 6.18
N THR A 85 -6.83 17.18 7.49
CA THR A 85 -6.45 18.46 8.13
C THR A 85 -5.45 18.20 9.25
N LEU A 86 -4.69 19.22 9.66
CA LEU A 86 -3.75 19.16 10.80
C LEU A 86 -2.77 17.98 10.72
N ALA A 87 -2.31 17.66 9.52
CA ALA A 87 -1.57 16.46 9.19
C ALA A 87 -0.04 16.63 9.32
N HIS A 88 0.44 17.54 10.18
CA HIS A 88 1.86 17.87 10.33
C HIS A 88 2.72 16.65 10.70
N ASN A 89 2.15 15.72 11.47
CA ASN A 89 2.79 14.47 11.89
C ASN A 89 2.85 13.39 10.79
N GLN A 90 2.35 13.69 9.59
CA GLN A 90 2.34 12.82 8.41
C GLN A 90 3.03 13.47 7.20
N ARG A 91 3.71 14.61 7.40
CA ARG A 91 4.31 15.42 6.34
C ARG A 91 5.83 15.36 6.41
N TRP A 92 6.42 14.81 5.37
CA TRP A 92 7.83 14.48 5.28
C TRP A 92 8.49 15.18 4.09
N GLY A 93 9.68 15.72 4.32
CA GLY A 93 10.61 16.20 3.32
C GLY A 93 11.83 15.30 3.23
N TYR A 94 12.56 15.37 2.12
CA TYR A 94 13.84 14.70 1.94
C TYR A 94 14.91 15.70 1.56
N HIS A 95 16.03 15.70 2.26
CA HIS A 95 17.18 16.56 1.97
C HIS A 95 18.44 15.99 2.60
N ASP A 96 19.55 15.95 1.86
CA ASP A 96 20.86 15.47 2.34
C ASP A 96 20.83 14.12 3.06
N GLY A 97 20.05 13.18 2.52
CA GLY A 97 19.90 11.85 3.11
C GLY A 97 18.94 11.78 4.31
N TYR A 98 18.43 12.90 4.81
CA TYR A 98 17.47 12.92 5.90
C TYR A 98 16.04 12.96 5.38
N ILE A 99 15.20 12.08 5.92
CA ILE A 99 13.74 12.21 5.85
C ILE A 99 13.32 12.96 7.10
N HIS A 100 12.82 14.18 6.94
CA HIS A 100 12.54 15.13 8.02
C HIS A 100 11.08 15.56 8.04
N VAL A 101 10.59 16.00 9.19
CA VAL A 101 9.23 16.55 9.31
C VAL A 101 9.17 17.91 8.63
N LEU A 102 8.21 18.16 7.75
CA LEU A 102 8.11 19.45 7.05
C LEU A 102 7.82 20.61 8.02
N ALA A 103 7.08 20.35 9.10
CA ALA A 103 6.79 21.35 10.14
C ALA A 103 7.97 21.62 11.09
N ASP A 104 8.91 20.67 11.23
CA ASP A 104 10.12 20.85 12.03
C ASP A 104 11.29 20.01 11.45
N PRO A 105 12.10 20.60 10.55
CA PRO A 105 13.20 19.88 9.88
C PRO A 105 14.33 19.40 10.80
N ARG A 106 14.29 19.75 12.10
CA ARG A 106 15.22 19.23 13.11
C ARG A 106 14.85 17.81 13.55
N LEU A 107 13.64 17.36 13.26
CA LEU A 107 13.16 16.02 13.59
C LEU A 107 13.19 15.14 12.33
N VAL A 108 13.85 13.99 12.45
CA VAL A 108 14.15 13.08 11.32
C VAL A 108 13.82 11.64 11.67
N LEU A 109 13.69 10.80 10.63
CA LEU A 109 13.65 9.35 10.80
C LEU A 109 15.00 8.82 11.30
N ASP A 110 14.96 8.01 12.36
CA ASP A 110 16.11 7.44 13.03
C ASP A 110 15.87 5.96 13.34
N ILE A 111 16.86 5.11 13.06
CA ILE A 111 16.85 3.72 13.53
C ILE A 111 17.25 3.72 15.00
N ARG A 112 16.32 3.31 15.88
CA ARG A 112 16.45 3.40 17.33
C ARG A 112 17.75 2.76 17.81
N GLY A 113 18.51 3.52 18.60
CA GLY A 113 19.79 3.05 19.16
C GLY A 113 20.90 2.84 18.12
N GLY A 114 20.66 3.19 16.85
CA GLY A 114 21.57 2.89 15.76
C GLY A 114 21.73 1.38 15.55
N GLU A 115 20.71 0.57 15.83
CA GLU A 115 20.77 -0.86 15.61
C GLU A 115 20.88 -1.19 14.10
N SER A 116 21.62 -2.25 13.77
CA SER A 116 21.77 -2.77 12.41
C SER A 116 21.14 -4.15 12.24
N LYS A 117 20.22 -4.54 13.14
CA LYS A 117 19.53 -5.82 13.13
C LYS A 117 18.19 -5.73 12.40
N GLU A 118 17.73 -6.85 11.87
CA GLU A 118 16.40 -6.95 11.26
C GLU A 118 15.30 -6.64 12.30
N GLY A 119 14.26 -5.94 11.89
CA GLY A 119 13.18 -5.55 12.78
C GLY A 119 13.51 -4.40 13.72
N ALA A 120 14.68 -3.75 13.58
CA ALA A 120 15.01 -2.60 14.40
C ALA A 120 13.96 -1.47 14.21
N PRO A 121 13.40 -0.90 15.30
CA PRO A 121 12.35 0.11 15.20
C PRO A 121 12.84 1.43 14.60
N VAL A 122 12.00 2.06 13.80
CA VAL A 122 12.19 3.44 13.34
C VAL A 122 11.43 4.39 14.28
N ILE A 123 12.10 5.46 14.70
CA ILE A 123 11.56 6.48 15.59
C ILE A 123 11.78 7.88 15.00
N LEU A 124 11.03 8.85 15.52
CA LEU A 124 11.34 10.26 15.35
C LEU A 124 12.49 10.63 16.28
N TYR A 125 13.49 11.34 15.79
CA TYR A 125 14.59 11.79 16.64
C TYR A 125 15.18 13.12 16.18
N GLU A 126 15.96 13.77 17.05
CA GLU A 126 16.69 14.98 16.72
C GLU A 126 17.79 14.69 15.69
N ARG A 127 17.90 15.55 14.68
CA ARG A 127 18.90 15.43 13.63
C ARG A 127 20.31 15.54 14.22
N LYS A 128 21.13 14.53 13.98
CA LYS A 128 22.55 14.48 14.33
C LYS A 128 23.41 14.83 13.12
N HIS A 129 24.49 15.57 13.34
CA HIS A 129 25.46 15.95 12.28
C HIS A 129 26.75 15.12 12.29
N GLN A 130 26.97 14.32 13.34
CA GLN A 130 28.09 13.39 13.48
C GLN A 130 27.54 12.02 13.89
N GLN A 131 28.20 10.93 13.49
CA GLN A 131 27.77 9.55 13.81
C GLN A 131 26.25 9.35 13.60
N ASN A 132 25.81 9.76 12.41
CA ASN A 132 24.41 9.93 12.02
C ASN A 132 23.98 8.93 10.93
N SER A 133 24.75 7.86 10.71
CA SER A 133 24.45 6.84 9.70
C SER A 133 23.05 6.24 9.88
N ASN A 134 22.58 6.11 11.12
CA ASN A 134 21.25 5.63 11.48
C ASN A 134 20.10 6.59 11.13
N GLN A 135 20.41 7.79 10.66
CA GLN A 135 19.45 8.82 10.22
C GLN A 135 19.56 9.13 8.73
N GLN A 136 20.40 8.38 8.02
CA GLN A 136 20.77 8.64 6.64
C GLN A 136 20.18 7.57 5.73
N TRP A 137 19.46 8.04 4.71
CA TRP A 137 18.64 7.23 3.84
C TRP A 137 18.97 7.51 2.37
N THR A 138 18.99 6.45 1.58
CA THR A 138 19.05 6.50 0.12
C THR A 138 17.69 6.09 -0.43
N LEU A 139 17.15 6.89 -1.34
CA LEU A 139 15.92 6.58 -2.04
C LEU A 139 16.27 5.81 -3.31
N GLU A 140 15.84 4.56 -3.41
CA GLU A 140 16.13 3.67 -4.54
C GLU A 140 14.84 3.47 -5.36
N PRO A 141 14.73 4.07 -6.55
CA PRO A 141 13.56 3.89 -7.41
C PRO A 141 13.31 2.41 -7.74
N TYR A 142 12.08 1.98 -7.51
CA TYR A 142 11.63 0.64 -7.88
C TYR A 142 11.34 0.58 -9.38
N GLY A 143 11.88 -0.46 -10.06
CA GLY A 143 11.71 -0.66 -11.50
C GLY A 143 12.76 0.00 -12.40
N ASN A 144 13.73 0.73 -11.83
CA ASN A 144 14.78 1.42 -12.61
C ASN A 144 16.15 0.72 -12.56
N SER A 145 16.21 -0.53 -12.11
CA SER A 145 17.42 -1.36 -12.22
C SER A 145 17.63 -1.72 -13.68
N GLY A 146 18.76 -1.31 -14.26
CA GLY A 146 19.11 -1.37 -15.70
C GLY A 146 19.22 -2.76 -16.33
N HIS A 147 18.26 -3.64 -16.11
CA HIS A 147 18.00 -4.84 -16.90
C HIS A 147 16.83 -4.55 -17.85
N GLY A 148 17.16 -4.07 -19.05
CA GLY A 148 16.38 -4.18 -20.29
C GLY A 148 14.87 -3.91 -20.23
N GLN A 149 14.48 -2.69 -20.63
CA GLN A 149 13.20 -2.30 -21.25
C GLN A 149 11.88 -2.64 -20.51
N GLN A 150 11.18 -1.60 -20.04
CA GLN A 150 9.92 -1.13 -20.66
C GLN A 150 9.42 0.18 -19.99
N HIS A 151 8.94 1.11 -20.82
CA HIS A 151 8.05 2.23 -20.47
C HIS A 151 6.86 1.74 -19.60
N PRO A 152 6.10 2.62 -18.90
CA PRO A 152 5.10 2.17 -17.93
C PRO A 152 4.09 1.24 -18.60
N VAL A 153 4.25 -0.06 -18.36
CA VAL A 153 3.28 -1.08 -18.73
C VAL A 153 2.10 -0.81 -17.82
N GLN A 154 0.92 -0.53 -18.40
CA GLN A 154 -0.32 -0.51 -17.62
C GLN A 154 -0.37 -1.80 -16.79
N PRO A 155 -0.66 -1.73 -15.48
CA PRO A 155 -0.71 -2.93 -14.67
C PRO A 155 -1.69 -3.92 -15.32
N ASN A 156 -1.23 -5.12 -15.63
CA ASN A 156 -2.14 -6.16 -16.08
C ASN A 156 -2.93 -6.61 -14.85
N PHE A 157 -4.13 -6.06 -14.69
CA PHE A 157 -4.94 -6.27 -13.49
C PHE A 157 -5.43 -7.70 -13.37
N TYR A 158 -5.47 -8.51 -14.44
CA TYR A 158 -6.16 -9.79 -14.41
C TYR A 158 -5.27 -11.03 -14.28
N SER A 159 -5.66 -11.96 -13.40
CA SER A 159 -5.09 -13.32 -13.35
C SER A 159 -5.74 -14.22 -14.40
N GLN A 160 -4.96 -15.07 -15.07
CA GLN A 160 -5.52 -16.20 -15.84
C GLN A 160 -5.96 -17.30 -14.87
N GLN A 161 -7.26 -17.60 -14.80
CA GLN A 161 -7.74 -18.79 -14.11
C GLN A 161 -7.44 -20.03 -14.97
N GLN A 162 -6.64 -20.97 -14.45
CA GLN A 162 -6.58 -22.31 -15.03
C GLN A 162 -7.85 -23.07 -14.63
N GLY A 163 -8.73 -23.32 -15.61
CA GLY A 163 -9.88 -24.20 -15.43
C GLY A 163 -9.42 -25.64 -15.22
N VAL A 164 -9.86 -26.25 -14.12
CA VAL A 164 -9.75 -27.70 -13.91
C VAL A 164 -10.91 -28.38 -14.64
N GLY A 165 -10.61 -29.17 -15.67
CA GLY A 165 -11.48 -30.28 -16.09
C GLY A 165 -11.70 -30.48 -17.60
N GLY A 166 -11.42 -31.72 -18.05
CA GLY A 166 -12.35 -32.47 -18.90
C GLY A 166 -12.24 -32.35 -20.42
N TYR A 167 -12.10 -33.49 -21.09
CA TYR A 167 -12.14 -33.66 -22.54
C TYR A 167 -13.50 -33.25 -23.16
N GLY A 168 -13.50 -32.45 -24.23
CA GLY A 168 -14.64 -32.31 -25.17
C GLY A 168 -14.80 -30.95 -25.87
N ARG A 169 -14.68 -30.92 -27.20
CA ARG A 169 -14.88 -29.81 -28.19
C ARG A 169 -16.31 -29.22 -28.24
N PRO A 170 -16.61 -28.16 -29.04
CA PRO A 170 -15.78 -27.05 -29.56
C PRO A 170 -16.38 -25.64 -29.34
N ASP A 171 -15.50 -24.64 -29.38
CA ASP A 171 -15.66 -23.26 -29.87
C ASP A 171 -17.02 -22.56 -29.69
N ASN A 172 -17.23 -22.01 -28.50
CA ASN A 172 -17.98 -20.77 -28.33
C ASN A 172 -17.24 -19.90 -27.33
N GLU A 173 -16.97 -18.65 -27.71
CA GLU A 173 -16.12 -17.69 -27.01
C GLU A 173 -16.66 -17.36 -25.60
N HIS A 174 -16.33 -18.21 -24.61
CA HIS A 174 -16.36 -17.80 -23.22
C HIS A 174 -15.15 -16.91 -22.98
N GLN A 175 -15.31 -15.59 -23.13
CA GLN A 175 -14.43 -14.65 -22.45
C GLN A 175 -14.56 -14.94 -20.95
N GLY A 176 -13.64 -15.77 -20.45
CA GLY A 176 -13.60 -16.21 -19.07
C GLY A 176 -13.56 -14.99 -18.16
N TYR A 177 -14.32 -15.10 -17.09
CA TYR A 177 -14.44 -14.09 -16.06
C TYR A 177 -13.06 -13.72 -15.49
N GLN A 178 -12.62 -12.47 -15.65
CA GLN A 178 -11.28 -12.04 -15.23
C GLN A 178 -11.33 -11.35 -13.85
N VAL A 179 -10.44 -11.76 -12.94
CA VAL A 179 -10.42 -11.31 -11.53
C VAL A 179 -9.19 -10.43 -11.26
N PRO A 180 -9.34 -9.23 -10.68
CA PRO A 180 -8.21 -8.38 -10.34
C PRO A 180 -7.19 -9.07 -9.43
N ARG A 181 -5.91 -8.92 -9.72
CA ARG A 181 -4.78 -9.50 -8.99
C ARG A 181 -4.51 -8.71 -7.72
N PRO A 182 -4.27 -9.38 -6.58
CA PRO A 182 -4.00 -8.72 -5.30
C PRO A 182 -2.88 -7.66 -5.34
N GLU A 183 -1.80 -7.90 -6.08
CA GLU A 183 -0.64 -6.99 -6.17
C GLU A 183 -0.94 -5.62 -6.81
N ASN A 184 -2.04 -5.52 -7.57
CA ASN A 184 -2.43 -4.33 -8.30
C ASN A 184 -3.60 -3.57 -7.63
N LEU A 185 -4.24 -4.14 -6.61
CA LEU A 185 -5.47 -3.56 -6.03
C LEU A 185 -5.25 -2.18 -5.38
N CYS A 186 -4.13 -1.97 -4.70
CA CYS A 186 -3.81 -0.65 -4.13
C CYS A 186 -3.57 0.41 -5.24
N ASP A 187 -3.00 0.00 -6.38
CA ASP A 187 -2.79 0.90 -7.52
C ASP A 187 -4.13 1.24 -8.16
N ALA A 188 -5.01 0.26 -8.34
CA ALA A 188 -6.39 0.48 -8.80
C ALA A 188 -7.13 1.46 -7.88
N HIS A 189 -7.09 1.22 -6.58
CA HIS A 189 -7.70 2.11 -5.60
C HIS A 189 -7.13 3.53 -5.70
N ARG A 190 -5.81 3.68 -5.80
CA ARG A 190 -5.17 5.00 -5.96
C ARG A 190 -5.64 5.72 -7.21
N GLU A 191 -5.70 5.03 -8.35
CA GLU A 191 -6.14 5.60 -9.62
C GLU A 191 -7.59 6.06 -9.55
N VAL A 192 -8.52 5.22 -9.07
CA VAL A 192 -9.95 5.57 -8.95
C VAL A 192 -10.19 6.74 -7.98
N TYR A 193 -9.56 6.70 -6.81
CA TYR A 193 -9.85 7.66 -5.75
C TYR A 193 -9.10 8.99 -5.86
N LYS A 194 -7.97 9.05 -6.59
CA LYS A 194 -7.15 10.26 -6.68
C LYS A 194 -7.12 10.86 -8.07
N GLU A 195 -7.02 10.03 -9.10
CA GLU A 195 -6.97 10.52 -10.46
C GLU A 195 -8.42 10.81 -10.89
N LYS A 196 -8.85 12.07 -10.76
CA LYS A 196 -10.06 12.60 -11.44
C LYS A 196 -9.94 12.56 -12.97
N LYS A 197 -9.25 11.57 -13.53
CA LYS A 197 -9.21 11.34 -14.96
C LYS A 197 -10.65 11.01 -15.36
N GLN A 198 -11.25 11.90 -16.14
CA GLN A 198 -12.48 11.66 -16.90
C GLN A 198 -12.29 10.59 -18.01
N ALA A 199 -11.30 9.70 -17.85
CA ALA A 199 -11.13 8.56 -18.72
C ALA A 199 -12.13 7.50 -18.27
N HIS A 200 -12.71 6.79 -19.22
CA HIS A 200 -13.63 5.68 -18.99
C HIS A 200 -12.97 4.67 -18.05
N LEU A 201 -13.32 4.69 -16.75
CA LEU A 201 -12.84 3.69 -15.80
C LEU A 201 -13.22 2.31 -16.34
N SER A 202 -12.30 1.36 -16.34
CA SER A 202 -12.63 0.00 -16.76
C SER A 202 -13.35 -0.71 -15.61
N HIS A 203 -14.13 -1.76 -15.94
CA HIS A 203 -14.74 -2.63 -14.92
C HIS A 203 -13.65 -3.24 -14.02
N GLU A 204 -12.49 -3.55 -14.58
CA GLU A 204 -11.31 -4.05 -13.85
C GLU A 204 -10.83 -3.06 -12.79
N LEU A 205 -10.70 -1.79 -13.17
CA LEU A 205 -10.18 -0.74 -12.31
C LEU A 205 -11.13 -0.46 -11.15
N ILE A 206 -12.44 -0.39 -11.43
CA ILE A 206 -13.49 -0.25 -10.40
C ILE A 206 -13.51 -1.48 -9.49
N ALA A 207 -13.48 -2.69 -10.05
CA ALA A 207 -13.49 -3.92 -9.29
C ALA A 207 -12.27 -4.03 -8.37
N GLY A 208 -11.09 -3.69 -8.88
CA GLY A 208 -9.84 -3.71 -8.10
C GLY A 208 -9.84 -2.67 -6.97
N ALA A 209 -10.32 -1.46 -7.24
CA ALA A 209 -10.45 -0.41 -6.23
C ALA A 209 -11.45 -0.78 -5.13
N ALA A 210 -12.62 -1.30 -5.51
CA ALA A 210 -13.64 -1.75 -4.57
C ALA A 210 -13.14 -2.91 -3.71
N ALA A 211 -12.41 -3.87 -4.31
CA ALA A 211 -11.83 -4.99 -3.58
C ALA A 211 -10.81 -4.55 -2.53
N PHE A 212 -9.92 -3.62 -2.90
CA PHE A 212 -8.94 -3.07 -1.96
C PHE A 212 -9.62 -2.35 -0.79
N GLU A 213 -10.59 -1.49 -1.10
CA GLU A 213 -11.30 -0.73 -0.08
C GLU A 213 -12.08 -1.65 0.86
N ALA A 214 -12.70 -2.70 0.35
CA ALA A 214 -13.45 -3.65 1.15
C ALA A 214 -12.59 -4.35 2.21
N VAL A 215 -11.42 -4.88 1.81
CA VAL A 215 -10.50 -5.54 2.73
C VAL A 215 -9.97 -4.56 3.77
N ARG A 216 -9.60 -3.35 3.34
CA ARG A 216 -9.10 -2.30 4.24
C ARG A 216 -10.16 -1.83 5.24
N ALA A 217 -11.38 -1.59 4.77
CA ALA A 217 -12.50 -1.16 5.60
C ALA A 217 -12.87 -2.24 6.65
N TYR A 218 -12.87 -3.51 6.24
CA TYR A 218 -13.08 -4.63 7.14
C TYR A 218 -11.97 -4.74 8.19
N ALA A 219 -10.70 -4.75 7.77
CA ALA A 219 -9.56 -4.87 8.69
C ALA A 219 -9.52 -3.71 9.71
N ARG A 220 -9.80 -2.49 9.25
CA ARG A 220 -9.91 -1.31 10.10
C ARG A 220 -11.04 -1.46 11.13
N ARG A 221 -12.22 -1.90 10.69
CA ARG A 221 -13.36 -2.11 11.60
C ARG A 221 -13.05 -3.16 12.66
N GLN A 222 -12.47 -4.29 12.27
CA GLN A 222 -12.07 -5.34 13.22
C GLN A 222 -11.06 -4.79 14.24
N GLN A 223 -10.08 -4.02 13.78
CA GLN A 223 -9.12 -3.36 14.67
C GLN A 223 -9.80 -2.40 15.65
N ASP A 224 -10.68 -1.53 15.17
CA ASP A 224 -11.39 -0.53 15.98
C ASP A 224 -12.32 -1.19 17.02
N GLU A 225 -12.91 -2.35 16.68
CA GLU A 225 -13.77 -3.15 17.56
C GLU A 225 -12.99 -4.15 18.45
N GLY A 226 -11.66 -4.24 18.30
CA GLY A 226 -10.82 -5.19 19.02
C GLY A 226 -11.08 -6.66 18.67
N GLN A 227 -11.63 -6.91 17.48
CA GLN A 227 -11.96 -8.23 16.97
C GLN A 227 -10.82 -8.82 16.13
N PRO A 228 -10.70 -10.16 16.03
CA PRO A 228 -9.74 -10.78 15.13
C PRO A 228 -10.08 -10.46 13.67
N ILE A 229 -9.06 -10.10 12.88
CA ILE A 229 -9.24 -9.89 11.43
C ILE A 229 -9.56 -11.22 10.75
N ALA A 230 -8.86 -12.29 11.11
CA ALA A 230 -9.18 -13.64 10.66
C ALA A 230 -10.48 -14.12 11.33
N HIS A 231 -11.57 -14.21 10.57
CA HIS A 231 -12.89 -14.55 11.11
C HIS A 231 -13.69 -15.46 10.15
N PRO A 232 -14.51 -16.42 10.63
CA PRO A 232 -15.26 -17.35 9.78
C PRO A 232 -16.19 -16.69 8.76
N PHE A 233 -16.72 -15.51 9.10
CA PHE A 233 -17.64 -14.73 8.24
C PHE A 233 -16.96 -13.57 7.50
N ALA A 234 -15.62 -13.50 7.55
CA ALA A 234 -14.89 -12.37 6.97
C ALA A 234 -15.07 -12.27 5.46
N LYS A 235 -15.01 -13.41 4.74
CA LYS A 235 -15.11 -13.44 3.28
C LYS A 235 -16.48 -12.98 2.78
N GLU A 236 -17.56 -13.33 3.48
CA GLU A 236 -18.92 -12.91 3.17
C GLU A 236 -19.10 -11.42 3.45
N ALA A 237 -18.60 -10.94 4.60
CA ALA A 237 -18.66 -9.53 4.95
C ALA A 237 -17.87 -8.66 3.96
N ILE A 238 -16.66 -9.06 3.60
CA ILE A 238 -15.80 -8.38 2.64
C ILE A 238 -16.42 -8.37 1.25
N ALA A 239 -16.99 -9.49 0.80
CA ALA A 239 -17.71 -9.53 -0.48
C ALA A 239 -18.89 -8.54 -0.50
N ALA A 240 -19.69 -8.50 0.56
CA ALA A 240 -20.80 -7.55 0.67
C ALA A 240 -20.32 -6.08 0.63
N ILE A 241 -19.22 -5.76 1.33
CA ILE A 241 -18.61 -4.43 1.29
C ILE A 241 -18.11 -4.10 -0.12
N ALA A 242 -17.42 -5.04 -0.79
CA ALA A 242 -16.92 -4.85 -2.15
C ALA A 242 -18.04 -4.59 -3.15
N SER A 243 -19.14 -5.35 -3.05
CA SER A 243 -20.33 -5.17 -3.88
C SER A 243 -20.96 -3.79 -3.70
N ALA A 244 -21.08 -3.34 -2.45
CA ALA A 244 -21.60 -2.01 -2.12
C ALA A 244 -20.68 -0.89 -2.62
N GLU A 245 -19.36 -1.07 -2.51
CA GLU A 245 -18.39 -0.09 -2.98
C GLU A 245 -18.38 0.02 -4.51
N VAL A 246 -18.56 -1.07 -5.25
CA VAL A 246 -18.80 -1.01 -6.70
C VAL A 246 -20.02 -0.14 -7.01
N VAL A 247 -21.15 -0.35 -6.33
CA VAL A 247 -22.36 0.45 -6.55
C VAL A 247 -22.07 1.94 -6.33
N LYS A 248 -21.40 2.29 -5.23
CA LYS A 248 -21.01 3.67 -4.92
C LYS A 248 -20.13 4.28 -6.01
N LEU A 249 -19.06 3.61 -6.41
CA LEU A 249 -18.14 4.11 -7.44
C LEU A 249 -18.83 4.29 -8.80
N MET A 250 -19.74 3.38 -9.16
CA MET A 250 -20.50 3.51 -10.41
C MET A 250 -21.40 4.74 -10.42
N GLU A 251 -22.05 5.02 -9.29
CA GLU A 251 -22.93 6.18 -9.12
C GLU A 251 -22.14 7.49 -9.11
N GLU A 252 -21.03 7.55 -8.35
CA GLU A 252 -20.17 8.74 -8.24
C GLU A 252 -19.49 9.11 -9.58
N HIS A 253 -19.14 8.11 -10.38
CA HIS A 253 -18.45 8.30 -11.67
C HIS A 253 -19.36 8.23 -12.90
N ASN A 254 -20.68 8.09 -12.72
CA ASN A 254 -21.67 7.91 -13.79
C ASN A 254 -21.24 6.82 -14.82
N TRP A 255 -20.74 5.70 -14.30
CA TRP A 255 -20.17 4.63 -15.10
C TRP A 255 -21.26 3.65 -15.57
N GLY A 256 -21.33 3.40 -16.88
CA GLY A 256 -22.38 2.61 -17.52
C GLY A 256 -22.02 1.15 -17.85
N GLY A 257 -20.93 0.61 -17.30
CA GLY A 257 -20.53 -0.77 -17.58
C GLY A 257 -21.38 -1.82 -16.83
N ASP A 258 -21.04 -3.10 -17.03
CA ASP A 258 -21.79 -4.21 -16.43
C ASP A 258 -21.60 -4.25 -14.90
N LYS A 259 -22.64 -3.82 -14.19
CA LYS A 259 -22.68 -3.77 -12.72
C LYS A 259 -22.51 -5.13 -12.07
N GLU A 260 -23.19 -6.16 -12.59
CA GLU A 260 -23.21 -7.48 -11.96
C GLU A 260 -21.89 -8.21 -12.22
N GLN A 261 -21.33 -8.05 -13.42
CA GLN A 261 -19.96 -8.51 -13.69
C GLN A 261 -18.93 -7.73 -12.86
N THR A 262 -19.10 -6.44 -12.60
CA THR A 262 -18.09 -5.71 -11.82
C THR A 262 -18.14 -6.10 -10.34
N LYS A 263 -19.34 -6.26 -9.78
CA LYS A 263 -19.54 -6.71 -8.39
C LYS A 263 -18.90 -8.07 -8.14
N ARG A 264 -19.23 -9.08 -8.95
CA ARG A 264 -18.66 -10.43 -8.80
C ARG A 264 -17.13 -10.41 -8.85
N ALA A 265 -16.52 -9.45 -9.56
CA ALA A 265 -15.07 -9.39 -9.79
C ALA A 265 -14.41 -8.74 -8.59
N ALA A 266 -15.04 -7.69 -8.06
CA ALA A 266 -14.66 -7.06 -6.81
C ALA A 266 -14.78 -8.06 -5.64
N GLU A 267 -15.89 -8.78 -5.54
CA GLU A 267 -16.13 -9.79 -4.50
C GLU A 267 -15.05 -10.88 -4.52
N GLN A 268 -14.78 -11.47 -5.68
CA GLN A 268 -13.77 -12.51 -5.81
C GLN A 268 -12.35 -11.98 -5.57
N ALA A 269 -12.01 -10.79 -6.08
CA ALA A 269 -10.72 -10.17 -5.82
C ALA A 269 -10.53 -9.83 -4.34
N ALA A 270 -11.58 -9.36 -3.66
CA ALA A 270 -11.52 -9.01 -2.25
C ALA A 270 -11.32 -10.24 -1.38
N GLN A 271 -12.01 -11.35 -1.68
CA GLN A 271 -11.82 -12.62 -0.99
C GLN A 271 -10.44 -13.21 -1.23
N ASN A 272 -9.94 -13.18 -2.47
CA ASN A 272 -8.59 -13.63 -2.80
C ASN A 272 -7.54 -12.80 -2.06
N TYR A 273 -7.72 -11.48 -2.03
CA TYR A 273 -6.83 -10.57 -1.35
C TYR A 273 -6.83 -10.81 0.16
N TYR A 274 -8.01 -10.89 0.78
CA TYR A 274 -8.14 -11.23 2.19
C TYR A 274 -7.48 -12.57 2.54
N SER A 275 -7.70 -13.61 1.74
CA SER A 275 -7.10 -14.93 1.99
C SER A 275 -5.58 -14.85 1.95
N ARG A 276 -5.03 -14.16 0.94
CA ARG A 276 -3.58 -13.93 0.83
C ARG A 276 -3.01 -13.25 2.08
N GLU A 277 -3.69 -12.21 2.57
CA GLU A 277 -3.15 -11.36 3.64
C GLU A 277 -3.40 -11.90 5.05
N TYR A 278 -4.46 -12.69 5.27
CA TYR A 278 -4.92 -13.06 6.61
C TYR A 278 -5.15 -14.55 6.85
N GLU A 279 -5.15 -15.39 5.80
CA GLU A 279 -5.37 -16.84 5.94
C GLU A 279 -4.17 -17.70 5.51
N SER A 280 -3.16 -17.12 4.86
CA SER A 280 -1.96 -17.83 4.44
C SER A 280 -1.11 -18.26 5.65
N TYR A 281 -1.24 -19.53 6.07
CA TYR A 281 -0.34 -20.23 7.01
C TYR A 281 0.09 -21.59 6.46
#